data_AF-A0A0D8XMB6-F1
#
_entry.id   AF-A0A0D8XMB6-F1
#
_cell.length_a   1.000
_cell.length_b   1.000
_cell.length_c   1.000
_cell.angle_alpha   90.00
_cell.angle_beta   90.00
_cell.angle_gamma   90.00
#
_symmetry.space_group_name_H-M   'P 1'
#
loop_
_entity.id
_entity.type
_entity.pdbx_description
1 polymer ?
#
loop_
_entity_poly.entity_id
_entity_poly.type
_entity_poly.pdbx_seq_one_letter_code
_entity_poly.pdbx_strand_id
1 'polypeptide(L)' 'MSGDLEGPKNISDEDYVEARIRQTGCWEQHVDLLGCIGDKKDWRQCQTQVQRFKECMGKAHIRPAEKK' A
#
# COMPACT_ATOMS: atom_id res chain seq x y z
N MET A 1 13.09 -30.28 -13.89
CA MET A 1 12.56 -28.97 -14.31
C MET A 1 12.14 -28.26 -13.04
N SER A 2 12.85 -27.19 -12.68
CA SER A 2 12.53 -26.35 -11.52
C SER A 2 11.14 -25.76 -11.72
N GLY A 3 10.15 -26.30 -11.01
CA GLY A 3 8.81 -25.74 -10.98
C GLY A 3 8.83 -24.57 -10.02
N ASP A 4 8.98 -23.36 -10.56
CA ASP A 4 8.60 -22.13 -9.88
C ASP A 4 7.10 -22.23 -9.55
N LEU A 5 6.83 -22.70 -8.34
CA LEU A 5 5.55 -22.59 -7.67
C LEU A 5 5.33 -21.12 -7.28
N GLU A 6 5.20 -20.24 -8.27
CA GLU A 6 4.47 -19.00 -8.08
C GLU A 6 2.99 -19.38 -8.03
N GLY A 7 2.54 -19.75 -6.83
CA GLY A 7 1.13 -19.99 -6.55
C GLY A 7 0.28 -18.79 -6.97
N PRO A 8 -1.03 -18.97 -7.25
CA PRO A 8 -1.89 -17.88 -7.68
C PRO A 8 -1.77 -16.77 -6.65
N LYS A 9 -1.12 -15.67 -7.04
CA LYS A 9 -1.05 -14.44 -6.26
C LYS A 9 -2.51 -14.13 -5.98
N ASN A 10 -2.93 -14.37 -4.74
CA ASN A 10 -4.28 -14.12 -4.30
C ASN A 10 -4.56 -12.68 -4.72
N ILE A 11 -5.42 -12.48 -5.72
CA ILE A 11 -5.96 -11.17 -6.09
C ILE A 11 -6.92 -10.80 -4.95
N SER A 12 -6.32 -10.63 -3.79
CA SER A 12 -6.94 -10.33 -2.50
C SER A 12 -7.00 -8.82 -2.36
N ASP A 13 -7.80 -8.37 -1.42
CA ASP A 13 -8.02 -6.96 -1.07
C ASP A 13 -6.74 -6.08 -1.01
N GLU A 14 -5.57 -6.67 -0.79
CA GLU A 14 -4.26 -6.02 -0.90
C GLU A 14 -4.02 -5.35 -2.27
N ASP A 15 -4.30 -6.05 -3.38
CA ASP A 15 -4.14 -5.49 -4.73
C ASP A 15 -5.13 -4.34 -5.00
N TYR A 16 -6.34 -4.41 -4.43
CA TYR A 16 -7.33 -3.34 -4.54
C TYR A 16 -6.91 -2.09 -3.77
N VAL A 17 -6.36 -2.26 -2.57
CA VAL A 17 -5.84 -1.17 -1.75
C VAL A 17 -4.65 -0.52 -2.44
N GLU A 18 -3.69 -1.31 -2.93
CA GLU A 18 -2.55 -0.82 -3.71
C GLU A 18 -3.00 -0.05 -4.95
N ALA A 19 -4.01 -0.55 -5.68
CA ALA A 19 -4.57 0.14 -6.83
C ALA A 19 -5.20 1.49 -6.47
N ARG A 20 -5.89 1.62 -5.34
CA ARG A 20 -6.43 2.92 -4.90
C ARG A 20 -5.33 3.87 -4.47
N ILE A 21 -4.30 3.37 -3.78
CA ILE A 21 -3.15 4.18 -3.37
C ILE A 21 -2.38 4.72 -4.59
N ARG A 22 -2.25 3.91 -5.65
CA ARG A 22 -1.66 4.38 -6.92
C ARG A 22 -2.49 5.50 -7.55
N GLN A 23 -3.82 5.45 -7.43
CA GLN A 23 -4.69 6.50 -7.96
C GLN A 23 -4.66 7.80 -7.14
N THR A 24 -4.33 7.74 -5.86
CA THR A 24 -4.20 8.95 -5.02
C THR A 24 -2.86 9.65 -5.19
N GLY A 25 -1.86 9.01 -5.83
CA GLY A 25 -0.50 9.53 -5.96
C GLY A 25 0.34 9.36 -4.69
N CYS A 26 -0.17 8.65 -3.67
CA CYS A 26 0.53 8.40 -2.40
C CYS A 26 1.31 7.08 -2.40
N TRP A 27 1.70 6.60 -3.59
CA TRP A 27 2.37 5.32 -3.77
C TRP A 27 3.77 5.29 -3.17
N GLU A 28 4.56 6.37 -3.30
CA GLU A 28 5.90 6.44 -2.72
C GLU A 28 5.89 6.25 -1.21
N GLN A 29 4.97 6.92 -0.51
CA GLN A 29 4.83 6.81 0.95
C GLN A 29 4.39 5.41 1.37
N HIS A 30 3.62 4.71 0.53
CA HIS A 30 3.25 3.32 0.77
C HIS A 30 4.45 2.38 0.61
N VAL A 31 5.24 2.54 -0.45
CA VAL A 31 6.47 1.75 -0.67
C VAL A 31 7.49 2.01 0.46
N ASP A 32 7.66 3.26 0.90
CA ASP A 32 8.51 3.60 2.05
C ASP A 32 8.06 2.90 3.34
N LEU A 33 6.73 2.86 3.57
CA LEU A 33 6.16 2.16 4.71
C LEU A 33 6.40 0.65 4.62
N LEU A 34 6.17 0.05 3.45
CA LEU A 34 6.44 -1.37 3.21
C LEU A 34 7.93 -1.71 3.38
N GLY A 35 8.83 -0.83 2.93
CA GLY A 35 10.27 -0.99 3.13
C GLY A 35 10.63 -1.01 4.62
N CYS A 36 10.06 -0.08 5.40
CA CYS A 36 10.28 -0.06 6.85
C CYS A 36 9.70 -1.29 7.56
N ILE A 37 8.51 -1.74 7.17
CA ILE A 37 7.88 -2.94 7.73
C ILE A 37 8.68 -4.19 7.33
N GLY A 38 9.20 -4.26 6.11
CA GLY A 38 10.04 -5.36 5.65
C GLY A 38 11.35 -5.48 6.41
N ASP A 39 11.97 -4.33 6.69
CA ASP A 39 13.24 -4.26 7.44
C ASP A 39 13.04 -4.57 8.93
N LYS A 40 12.09 -3.89 9.58
CA LYS A 40 11.88 -4.00 11.03
C LYS A 40 10.99 -5.18 11.43
N LYS A 41 10.20 -5.71 10.50
CA LYS A 41 9.07 -6.64 10.74
C LYS A 41 8.06 -6.14 11.79
N ASP A 42 8.10 -4.84 12.07
CA ASP A 42 7.27 -4.20 13.08
C ASP A 42 6.82 -2.83 12.57
N TRP A 43 5.54 -2.75 12.21
CA TRP A 43 4.92 -1.53 11.69
C TRP A 43 4.78 -0.43 12.75
N ARG A 44 4.82 -0.75 14.06
CA ARG A 44 4.73 0.25 15.14
C ARG A 44 5.99 1.10 15.19
N GLN A 45 7.13 0.55 14.80
CA GLN A 45 8.39 1.30 14.68
C GLN A 45 8.45 2.19 13.42
N CYS A 46 7.48 2.05 12.52
CA CYS A 46 7.36 2.79 11.26
C CYS A 46 6.29 3.88 11.33
N GLN A 47 5.94 4.35 12.54
CA GLN A 47 4.90 5.36 12.74
C GLN A 47 5.12 6.64 11.93
N THR A 48 6.37 7.06 11.73
CA THR A 48 6.69 8.23 10.90
C THR A 48 6.23 8.05 9.44
N GLN A 49 6.46 6.86 8.88
CA GLN A 49 6.09 6.50 7.51
C GLN A 49 4.57 6.35 7.41
N VAL A 50 3.94 5.72 8.41
CA VAL A 50 2.46 5.63 8.51
C VAL A 50 1.83 7.02 8.55
N GLN A 51 2.40 7.95 9.32
CA GLN A 51 1.87 9.30 9.44
C GLN A 51 1.95 10.06 8.12
N ARG A 52 3.10 9.98 7.43
CA ARG A 52 3.27 10.57 6.09
C ARG A 52 2.29 10.00 5.07
N PHE A 53 2.09 8.68 5.09
CA PHE A 53 1.12 8.02 4.24
C PHE A 53 -0.32 8.49 4.53
N LYS A 54 -0.72 8.61 5.81
CA LYS A 54 -2.02 9.15 6.21
C LYS A 54 -2.21 10.61 5.80
N GLU A 55 -1.20 11.45 5.98
CA GLU A 55 -1.25 12.85 5.56
C GLU A 55 -1.40 12.97 4.04
N CYS A 56 -0.69 12.13 3.28
CA CYS A 56 -0.84 12.10 1.83
C CYS A 56 -2.25 11.64 1.45
N MET A 57 -2.76 10.55 2.01
CA MET A 57 -4.10 10.04 1.73
C MET A 57 -5.22 10.99 2.19
N GLY A 58 -4.98 11.79 3.23
CA GLY A 58 -5.91 12.83 3.68
C GLY A 58 -5.90 14.09 2.80
N LYS A 59 -4.76 14.42 2.18
CA LYS A 59 -4.62 15.49 1.19
C LYS A 59 -5.08 15.07 -0.19
N ALA A 60 -4.88 13.81 -0.54
CA ALA A 60 -5.47 13.20 -1.69
C ALA A 60 -6.98 13.25 -1.47
N HIS A 61 -7.65 14.20 -2.12
CA HIS A 61 -9.09 14.17 -2.23
C HIS A 61 -9.45 12.86 -2.91
N ILE A 62 -9.73 11.83 -2.11
CA ILE A 62 -10.41 10.63 -2.54
C ILE A 62 -11.76 11.17 -3.02
N ARG A 63 -11.86 11.49 -4.31
CA ARG A 63 -13.16 11.64 -4.96
C ARG A 63 -13.83 10.32 -4.63
N PRO A 64 -14.85 10.29 -3.75
CA PRO A 64 -15.54 9.04 -3.48
C PRO A 64 -15.97 8.56 -4.86
N ALA A 65 -15.54 7.35 -5.23
CA ALA A 65 -15.93 6.76 -6.51
C ALA A 65 -17.44 6.95 -6.61
N GLU A 66 -17.86 7.79 -7.55
CA GLU A 66 -19.27 8.08 -7.78
C GLU A 66 -19.95 6.72 -7.93
N LYS A 67 -20.85 6.45 -6.99
CA LYS A 67 -21.77 5.34 -7.03
C LYS A 67 -22.44 5.38 -8.41
N LYS A 68 -22.16 4.42 -9.27
CA LYS A 68 -22.94 4.17 -10.47
C LYS A 68 -23.82 2.96 -10.21
#